data_AF-A0A4P5STW4-F1
#
_entry.id   AF-A0A4P5STW4-F1
#
_cell.length_a   1.000
_cell.length_b   1.000
_cell.length_c   1.000
_cell.angle_alpha   90.00
_cell.angle_beta   90.00
_cell.angle_gamma   90.00
#
_symmetry.space_group_name_H-M   'P 1'
#
loop_
_entity.id
_entity.type
_entity.pdbx_description
1 polymer ?
#
loop_
_entity_poly.entity_id
_entity_poly.type
_entity_poly.pdbx_seq_one_letter_code
_entity_poly.pdbx_strand_id
1 'polypeptide(L)'
;MGTLGHERVGTAGLAITMAADLRAMISAARAVNPDSLNDPEIRERIARAYTDIEFTKLLNYRALTKIIKGQKNWPEVPLAKLQWSHLAQTLAELAIDLLGPSGLLAKGGPGAIDGGSWTRLYSFQRYTSIGAGATEVQKNIIADRAIFPRT
;
A
#
# COMPACT_ATOMS: atom_id res chain seq x y z
N MET A 1 -0.59 -16.22 -22.55
CA MET A 1 -0.51 -15.07 -21.62
C MET A 1 -0.60 -15.60 -20.19
N GLY A 2 0.52 -15.71 -19.48
CA GLY A 2 0.53 -16.39 -18.17
C GLY A 2 1.46 -15.77 -17.11
N THR A 3 2.42 -14.92 -17.49
CA THR A 3 3.44 -14.42 -16.56
C THR A 3 2.94 -13.33 -15.60
N LEU A 4 2.22 -12.31 -16.10
CA LEU A 4 1.74 -11.21 -15.25
C LEU A 4 0.74 -11.62 -14.16
N GLY A 5 -0.06 -12.67 -14.39
CA GLY A 5 -1.03 -13.19 -13.42
C GLY A 5 -0.36 -13.93 -12.26
N HIS A 6 0.79 -14.56 -12.50
CA HIS A 6 1.57 -15.28 -11.49
C HIS A 6 2.52 -14.34 -10.74
N GLU A 7 3.12 -13.34 -11.39
CA GLU A 7 3.98 -12.34 -10.71
C GLU A 7 3.21 -11.48 -9.71
N ARG A 8 1.92 -11.24 -9.96
CA ARG A 8 1.04 -10.49 -9.05
C ARG A 8 0.69 -11.25 -7.77
N VAL A 9 1.10 -12.52 -7.62
CA VAL A 9 1.13 -13.19 -6.30
C VAL A 9 2.14 -12.52 -5.36
N GLY A 10 3.10 -11.75 -5.89
CA GLY A 10 4.03 -10.92 -5.12
C GLY A 10 3.36 -9.80 -4.29
N THR A 11 2.08 -9.45 -4.55
CA THR A 11 1.34 -8.48 -3.72
C THR A 11 1.10 -8.98 -2.30
N ALA A 12 1.10 -10.29 -2.08
CA ALA A 12 1.02 -10.87 -0.74
C ALA A 12 2.22 -10.49 0.13
N GLY A 13 3.43 -10.50 -0.45
CA GLY A 13 4.64 -10.04 0.23
C GLY A 13 4.58 -8.54 0.57
N LEU A 14 3.96 -7.73 -0.30
CA LEU A 14 3.83 -6.28 -0.10
C LEU A 14 2.97 -5.94 1.12
N ALA A 15 1.88 -6.68 1.38
CA ALA A 15 1.03 -6.43 2.53
C ALA A 15 1.75 -6.70 3.88
N ILE A 16 2.67 -7.67 3.91
CA ILE A 16 3.50 -7.96 5.09
C ILE A 16 4.46 -6.79 5.35
N THR A 17 5.15 -6.32 4.32
CA THR A 17 6.05 -5.17 4.42
C THR A 17 5.29 -3.91 4.86
N MET A 18 4.13 -3.64 4.29
CA MET A 18 3.28 -2.50 4.66
C MET A 18 2.84 -2.53 6.14
N ALA A 19 2.56 -3.71 6.69
CA ALA A 19 2.27 -3.88 8.11
C ALA A 19 3.50 -3.65 9.00
N ALA A 20 4.69 -3.99 8.52
CA ALA A 20 5.95 -3.67 9.20
C ALA A 20 6.22 -2.17 9.16
N ASP A 21 6.04 -1.52 8.01
CA ASP A 21 6.22 -0.08 7.82
C ASP A 21 5.29 0.72 8.74
N LEU A 22 4.00 0.36 8.82
CA LEU A 22 3.05 1.02 9.72
C LEU A 22 3.49 0.92 11.20
N ARG A 23 3.98 -0.25 11.62
CA ARG A 23 4.49 -0.43 12.99
C ARG A 23 5.78 0.37 13.22
N ALA A 24 6.68 0.41 12.24
CA ALA A 24 7.93 1.13 12.32
C ALA A 24 7.68 2.65 12.45
N MET A 25 6.82 3.23 11.61
CA MET A 25 6.50 4.66 11.71
C MET A 25 5.81 5.02 13.04
N ILE A 26 4.89 4.18 13.55
CA ILE A 26 4.27 4.38 14.88
C ILE A 26 5.32 4.32 15.99
N SER A 27 6.25 3.37 15.91
CA SER A 27 7.34 3.26 16.89
C SER A 27 8.25 4.48 16.85
N ALA A 28 8.63 4.94 15.65
CA ALA A 28 9.47 6.12 15.47
C ALA A 28 8.77 7.39 15.96
N ALA A 29 7.47 7.55 15.69
CA ALA A 29 6.68 8.70 16.14
C ALA A 29 6.69 8.87 17.66
N ARG A 30 6.68 7.77 18.43
CA ARG A 30 6.79 7.84 19.90
C ARG A 30 8.06 8.56 20.38
N ALA A 31 9.14 8.51 19.60
CA ALA A 31 10.40 9.14 19.95
C ALA A 31 10.52 10.58 19.43
N VAL A 32 9.96 10.87 18.25
CA VAL A 32 10.23 12.14 17.54
C VAL A 32 9.05 13.09 17.46
N ASN A 33 7.83 12.59 17.60
CA ASN A 33 6.60 13.35 17.51
C ASN A 33 5.46 12.63 18.27
N PRO A 34 5.57 12.40 19.59
CA PRO A 34 4.60 11.59 20.33
C PRO A 34 3.19 12.19 20.32
N ASP A 35 3.05 13.50 20.19
CA ASP A 35 1.76 14.19 20.16
C ASP A 35 0.93 13.84 18.91
N SER A 36 1.57 13.48 17.80
CA SER A 36 0.85 13.02 16.59
C SER A 36 0.02 11.75 16.83
N LEU A 37 0.43 10.93 17.81
CA LEU A 37 -0.31 9.72 18.19
C LEU A 37 -1.56 10.03 19.02
N ASN A 38 -1.69 11.25 19.56
CA ASN A 38 -2.87 11.71 20.29
C ASN A 38 -3.85 12.49 19.39
N ASP A 39 -3.41 12.94 18.22
CA ASP A 39 -4.25 13.63 17.24
C ASP A 39 -5.37 12.69 16.73
N PRO A 40 -6.66 13.06 16.91
CA PRO A 40 -7.79 12.26 16.45
C PRO A 40 -7.77 11.93 14.95
N GLU A 41 -7.35 12.87 14.10
CA GLU A 41 -7.33 12.69 12.64
C GLU A 41 -6.25 11.69 12.23
N ILE A 42 -5.06 11.81 12.80
CA ILE A 42 -3.96 10.86 12.56
C ILE A 42 -4.32 9.47 13.07
N ARG A 43 -4.96 9.37 14.25
CA ARG A 43 -5.43 8.08 14.79
C ARG A 43 -6.46 7.41 13.89
N GLU A 44 -7.38 8.17 13.30
CA GLU A 44 -8.32 7.61 12.31
C GLU A 44 -7.56 7.08 11.09
N ARG A 45 -6.60 7.85 10.57
CA ARG A 45 -5.80 7.44 9.41
C ARG A 45 -4.96 6.19 9.68
N ILE A 46 -4.42 6.03 10.89
CA ILE A 46 -3.74 4.80 11.33
C ILE A 46 -4.72 3.61 11.33
N ALA A 47 -5.91 3.79 11.90
CA ALA A 47 -6.93 2.73 11.94
C ALA A 47 -7.39 2.33 10.53
N ARG A 48 -7.53 3.31 9.63
CA ARG A 48 -7.86 3.07 8.22
C ARG A 48 -6.74 2.34 7.49
N ALA A 49 -5.50 2.78 7.66
CA ALA A 49 -4.33 2.11 7.07
C ALA A 49 -4.21 0.65 7.55
N TYR A 50 -4.42 0.39 8.84
CA TYR A 50 -4.46 -0.97 9.38
C TYR A 50 -5.57 -1.81 8.73
N THR A 51 -6.77 -1.25 8.60
CA THR A 51 -7.91 -1.90 7.96
C THR A 51 -7.62 -2.23 6.50
N ASP A 52 -7.02 -1.30 5.76
CA ASP A 52 -6.66 -1.47 4.36
C ASP A 52 -5.56 -2.53 4.16
N ILE A 53 -4.61 -2.63 5.08
CA ILE A 53 -3.59 -3.70 5.11
C ILE A 53 -4.28 -5.06 5.28
N GLU A 54 -5.18 -5.20 6.24
CA GLU A 54 -5.91 -6.45 6.48
C GLU A 54 -6.82 -6.82 5.29
N PHE A 55 -7.51 -5.84 4.71
CA PHE A 55 -8.26 -6.03 3.48
C PHE A 55 -7.37 -6.54 2.34
N THR A 56 -6.18 -5.97 2.17
CA THR A 56 -5.20 -6.41 1.15
C THR A 56 -4.77 -7.86 1.38
N LYS A 57 -4.49 -8.25 2.64
CA LYS A 57 -4.15 -9.63 2.99
C LYS A 57 -5.27 -10.59 2.62
N LEU A 58 -6.52 -10.27 2.99
CA LEU A 58 -7.68 -11.11 2.69
C LEU A 58 -7.94 -11.21 1.18
N LEU A 59 -7.77 -10.11 0.44
CA LEU A 59 -7.89 -10.09 -1.02
C LEU A 59 -6.87 -11.03 -1.68
N ASN A 60 -5.62 -11.00 -1.22
CA ASN A 60 -4.56 -11.89 -1.69
C ASN A 60 -4.84 -13.35 -1.35
N TYR A 61 -5.34 -13.66 -0.14
CA TYR A 61 -5.73 -15.02 0.22
C TYR A 61 -6.89 -15.55 -0.61
N ARG A 62 -7.87 -14.71 -0.94
CA ARG A 62 -8.97 -15.08 -1.84
C ARG A 62 -8.45 -15.40 -3.24
N ALA A 63 -7.49 -14.60 -3.75
CA ALA A 63 -6.84 -14.84 -5.04
C ALA A 63 -6.09 -16.18 -5.04
N LEU A 64 -5.26 -16.42 -4.02
CA LEU A 64 -4.47 -17.64 -3.87
C LEU A 64 -5.36 -18.88 -3.76
N THR A 65 -6.45 -18.79 -2.99
CA THR A 65 -7.42 -19.89 -2.87
C THR A 65 -8.01 -20.28 -4.22
N LYS A 66 -8.36 -19.29 -5.06
CA LYS A 66 -8.86 -19.55 -6.42
C LYS A 66 -7.80 -20.24 -7.28
N ILE A 67 -6.55 -19.77 -7.23
CA ILE A 67 -5.42 -20.35 -7.98
C ILE A 67 -5.21 -21.81 -7.59
N ILE A 68 -5.15 -22.11 -6.28
CA ILE A 68 -4.98 -23.49 -5.77
C ILE A 68 -6.11 -24.40 -6.24
N LYS A 69 -7.34 -23.89 -6.34
CA LYS A 69 -8.50 -24.63 -6.85
C LYS A 69 -8.60 -24.69 -8.38
N GLY A 70 -7.61 -24.17 -9.12
CA GLY A 70 -7.65 -24.09 -10.60
C GLY A 70 -8.72 -23.15 -11.15
N GLN A 71 -9.24 -22.22 -10.33
CA GLN A 71 -10.26 -21.25 -10.71
C GLN A 71 -9.63 -19.97 -11.27
N LYS A 72 -10.39 -19.24 -12.10
CA LYS A 72 -9.98 -17.91 -12.57
C LYS A 72 -9.90 -16.93 -11.38
N ASN A 73 -8.77 -16.26 -11.22
CA ASN A 73 -8.48 -15.28 -10.16
C ASN A 73 -9.01 -13.85 -10.46
N TRP A 74 -10.13 -13.79 -11.19
CA TRP A 74 -10.86 -12.55 -11.45
C TRP A 74 -11.92 -12.31 -10.35
N PRO A 75 -12.10 -11.07 -9.85
CA PRO A 75 -11.37 -9.82 -10.15
C PRO A 75 -10.22 -9.53 -9.18
N GLU A 76 -9.71 -10.52 -8.43
CA GLU A 76 -8.78 -10.26 -7.33
C GLU A 76 -7.47 -9.62 -7.79
N VAL A 77 -6.93 -10.05 -8.93
CA VAL A 77 -5.63 -9.57 -9.43
C VAL A 77 -5.61 -8.06 -9.72
N PRO A 78 -6.53 -7.50 -10.54
CA PRO A 78 -6.52 -6.05 -10.78
C PRO A 78 -6.91 -5.24 -9.54
N LEU A 79 -7.78 -5.78 -8.67
CA LEU A 79 -8.11 -5.15 -7.39
C LEU A 79 -6.88 -5.08 -6.47
N ALA A 80 -6.06 -6.12 -6.43
CA ALA A 80 -4.85 -6.14 -5.60
C ALA A 80 -3.85 -5.06 -6.02
N LYS A 81 -3.71 -4.80 -7.33
CA LYS A 81 -2.90 -3.67 -7.83
C LYS A 81 -3.47 -2.34 -7.34
N LEU A 82 -4.75 -2.09 -7.56
CA LEU A 82 -5.40 -0.84 -7.15
C LEU A 82 -5.24 -0.59 -5.64
N GLN A 83 -5.49 -1.63 -4.85
CA GLN A 83 -5.35 -1.56 -3.41
C GLN A 83 -3.91 -1.29 -2.99
N TRP A 84 -2.93 -1.94 -3.63
CA TRP A 84 -1.52 -1.69 -3.34
C TRP A 84 -1.11 -0.25 -3.66
N SER A 85 -1.48 0.28 -4.83
CA SER A 85 -1.18 1.67 -5.21
C SER A 85 -1.79 2.68 -4.23
N HIS A 86 -3.05 2.47 -3.82
CA HIS A 86 -3.71 3.29 -2.81
C HIS A 86 -2.94 3.25 -1.48
N LEU A 87 -2.77 2.06 -0.93
CA LEU A 87 -2.16 1.87 0.38
C LEU A 87 -0.70 2.34 0.44
N ALA A 88 0.06 2.18 -0.66
CA ALA A 88 1.43 2.64 -0.74
C ALA A 88 1.54 4.16 -0.60
N GLN A 89 0.63 4.90 -1.25
CA GLN A 89 0.59 6.36 -1.12
C GLN A 89 0.08 6.79 0.26
N THR A 90 -0.98 6.15 0.76
CA THR A 90 -1.52 6.42 2.09
C THR A 90 -0.47 6.25 3.19
N LEU A 91 0.30 5.16 3.16
CA LEU A 91 1.36 4.91 4.15
C LEU A 91 2.53 5.90 4.00
N ALA A 92 2.89 6.26 2.78
CA ALA A 92 3.91 7.27 2.52
C ALA A 92 3.52 8.64 3.09
N GLU A 93 2.29 9.09 2.85
CA GLU A 93 1.76 10.35 3.38
C GLU A 93 1.64 10.31 4.90
N LEU A 94 1.07 9.22 5.43
CA LEU A 94 0.93 9.03 6.87
C LEU A 94 2.29 9.05 7.58
N ALA A 95 3.34 8.47 7.01
CA ALA A 95 4.66 8.49 7.60
C ALA A 95 5.21 9.92 7.77
N ILE A 96 4.98 10.81 6.79
CA ILE A 96 5.42 12.20 6.88
C ILE A 96 4.66 12.93 7.99
N ASP A 97 3.34 12.81 8.00
CA ASP A 97 2.50 13.51 8.98
C ASP A 97 2.76 13.01 10.40
N LEU A 98 2.94 11.70 10.56
CA LEU A 98 3.18 11.07 11.86
C LEU A 98 4.55 11.46 12.45
N LEU A 99 5.59 11.52 11.61
CA LEU A 99 6.96 11.86 12.04
C LEU A 99 7.24 13.37 12.07
N GLY A 100 6.33 14.19 11.52
CA GLY A 100 6.48 15.63 11.45
C GLY A 100 7.73 16.06 10.66
N PRO A 101 8.40 17.16 11.03
CA PRO A 101 9.59 17.66 10.33
C PRO A 101 10.71 16.61 10.17
N SER A 102 10.87 15.71 11.15
CA SER A 102 11.86 14.63 11.10
C SER A 102 11.61 13.62 9.97
N GLY A 103 10.35 13.45 9.54
CA GLY A 103 9.97 12.59 8.42
C GLY A 103 10.40 13.13 7.04
N LEU A 104 10.72 14.42 6.95
CA LEU A 104 11.17 15.09 5.72
C LEU A 104 12.69 15.06 5.52
N LEU A 105 13.44 14.59 6.52
CA LEU A 105 14.89 14.54 6.47
C LEU A 105 15.36 13.41 5.53
N ALA A 106 16.01 13.80 4.44
CA ALA A 106 16.57 12.87 3.48
C ALA A 106 17.82 12.14 4.01
N LYS A 107 18.23 11.11 3.28
CA LYS A 107 19.43 10.32 3.60
C LYS A 107 20.67 11.21 3.77
N GLY A 108 21.38 11.02 4.88
CA GLY A 108 22.57 11.80 5.23
C GLY A 108 22.27 13.08 6.01
N GLY A 109 21.00 13.44 6.18
CA GLY A 109 20.59 14.53 7.08
C GLY A 109 20.81 14.18 8.55
N PRO A 110 21.35 15.09 9.39
CA PRO A 110 21.39 14.91 10.83
C PRO A 110 19.98 14.69 11.40
N GLY A 111 19.78 13.61 12.16
CA GLY A 111 18.46 13.27 12.72
C GLY A 111 17.49 12.57 11.76
N ALA A 112 17.95 12.17 10.56
CA ALA A 112 17.12 11.41 9.62
C ALA A 112 16.70 10.05 10.19
N ILE A 113 15.39 9.85 10.35
CA ILE A 113 14.81 8.62 10.85
C ILE A 113 14.93 7.51 9.81
N ASP A 114 15.35 6.33 10.26
CA ASP A 114 15.58 5.16 9.40
C ASP A 114 16.46 5.48 8.17
N GLY A 115 17.44 6.37 8.36
CA GLY A 115 18.35 6.80 7.31
C GLY A 115 17.69 7.62 6.19
N GLY A 116 16.55 8.26 6.47
CA GLY A 116 15.78 9.07 5.50
C GLY A 116 14.90 8.23 4.56
N SER A 117 14.57 7.01 4.97
CA SER A 117 13.73 6.09 4.18
C SER A 117 12.33 6.66 3.93
N TRP A 118 11.74 7.36 4.91
CA TRP A 118 10.37 7.89 4.85
C TRP A 118 10.19 8.97 3.79
N THR A 119 11.11 9.95 3.71
CA THR A 119 11.09 10.98 2.65
C THR A 119 11.30 10.36 1.26
N ARG A 120 12.19 9.36 1.17
CA ARG A 120 12.41 8.61 -0.08
C ARG A 120 11.15 7.85 -0.49
N LEU A 121 10.50 7.16 0.45
CA LEU A 121 9.24 6.46 0.21
C LEU A 121 8.17 7.44 -0.25
N TYR A 122 7.99 8.57 0.44
CA TYR A 122 7.04 9.61 0.05
C TYR A 122 7.17 10.02 -1.42
N SER A 123 8.41 10.31 -1.84
CA SER A 123 8.69 10.70 -3.23
C SER A 123 8.48 9.55 -4.21
N PHE A 124 8.93 8.33 -3.85
CA PHE A 124 8.89 7.17 -4.72
C PHE A 124 7.46 6.64 -4.93
N GLN A 125 6.62 6.63 -3.90
CA GLN A 125 5.31 5.98 -3.97
C GLN A 125 4.31 6.69 -4.88
N ARG A 126 4.58 7.94 -5.32
CA ARG A 126 3.80 8.62 -6.36
C ARG A 126 3.77 7.83 -7.68
N TYR A 127 4.86 7.15 -8.02
CA TYR A 127 4.96 6.30 -9.20
C TYR A 127 3.91 5.17 -9.21
N THR A 128 3.50 4.65 -8.05
CA THR A 128 2.64 3.45 -7.97
C THR A 128 1.27 3.63 -8.63
N SER A 129 0.78 4.86 -8.74
CA SER A 129 -0.49 5.16 -9.41
C SER A 129 -0.40 5.13 -10.95
N ILE A 130 0.82 5.19 -11.50
CA ILE A 130 1.09 5.29 -12.94
C ILE A 130 1.77 3.99 -13.44
N GLY A 131 2.78 3.55 -12.70
CA GLY A 131 3.59 2.38 -13.00
C GLY A 131 2.80 1.08 -13.08
N ALA A 132 3.24 0.18 -13.98
CA ALA A 132 2.68 -1.15 -14.19
C ALA A 132 1.16 -1.17 -14.50
N GLY A 133 0.66 -0.10 -15.11
CA GLY A 133 -0.74 0.12 -15.47
C GLY A 133 -1.40 1.14 -14.56
N ALA A 134 -1.75 2.31 -15.10
CA ALA A 134 -2.32 3.40 -14.34
C ALA A 134 -3.61 3.00 -13.60
N THR A 135 -3.91 3.67 -12.50
CA THR A 135 -5.13 3.45 -11.70
C THR A 135 -6.40 3.47 -12.57
N GLU A 136 -6.49 4.41 -13.51
CA GLU A 136 -7.61 4.59 -14.43
C GLU A 136 -7.73 3.41 -15.40
N VAL A 137 -6.60 2.93 -15.93
CA VAL A 137 -6.58 1.76 -16.82
C VAL A 137 -7.05 0.50 -16.08
N GLN A 138 -6.62 0.32 -14.83
CA GLN A 138 -7.04 -0.81 -14.01
C GLN A 138 -8.52 -0.74 -13.65
N LYS A 139 -9.06 0.46 -13.36
CA LYS A 139 -10.50 0.69 -13.18
C LYS A 139 -11.28 0.37 -14.45
N ASN A 140 -10.80 0.78 -15.61
CA ASN A 140 -11.44 0.46 -16.90
C ASN A 140 -11.44 -1.05 -17.17
N ILE A 141 -10.34 -1.76 -16.94
CA ILE A 141 -10.30 -3.23 -17.09
C ILE A 141 -11.34 -3.93 -16.21
N ILE A 142 -11.53 -3.44 -14.97
CA ILE A 142 -12.55 -3.95 -14.05
C ILE A 142 -13.95 -3.62 -14.57
N ALA A 143 -14.21 -2.37 -14.94
CA ALA A 143 -15.49 -1.90 -15.43
C ALA A 143 -15.92 -2.64 -16.72
N ASP A 144 -15.04 -2.74 -17.71
CA ASP A 144 -15.31 -3.40 -18.98
C ASP A 144 -15.78 -4.84 -18.77
N ARG A 145 -15.12 -5.57 -17.87
CA ARG A 145 -15.42 -6.99 -17.64
C ARG A 145 -16.59 -7.21 -16.67
N ALA A 146 -16.90 -6.23 -15.81
CA ALA A 146 -18.04 -6.29 -14.91
C ALA A 146 -19.35 -5.86 -15.58
N ILE A 147 -19.29 -4.86 -16.47
CA ILE A 147 -20.46 -4.22 -17.10
C ILE A 147 -20.72 -4.79 -18.50
N PHE A 148 -19.66 -5.14 -19.24
CA PHE A 148 -19.76 -5.72 -20.59
C PHE A 148 -19.16 -7.12 -20.63
N PRO A 149 -19.78 -8.13 -19.97
CA PRO A 149 -19.28 -9.48 -19.99
C PRO A 149 -19.29 -10.00 -21.44
N ARG A 150 -18.10 -10.13 -22.03
CA ARG A 150 -17.93 -10.80 -23.33
C ARG A 150 -18.26 -12.28 -23.14
N THR A 151 -19.38 -12.70 -23.72
CA THR A 151 -19.84 -14.10 -23.81
C THR A 151 -18.82 -14.97 -24.53
#